data_AF-A0A6A5GVZ7-F1
#
_entry.id   AF-A0A6A5GVZ7-F1
#
_cell.length_a   1.000
_cell.length_b   1.000
_cell.length_c   1.000
_cell.angle_alpha   90.00
_cell.angle_beta   90.00
_cell.angle_gamma   90.00
#
_symmetry.space_group_name_H-M   'P 1'
#
loop_
_entity.id
_entity.type
_entity.pdbx_description
1 polymer ?
#
loop_
_entity_poly.entity_id
_entity_poly.type
_entity_poly.pdbx_seq_one_letter_code
_entity_poly.pdbx_strand_id
1 'polypeptide(L)'
;MYFQSELRPLERGGNEPCVEEFIDMCDDMVVDGSISVDEWCDCFTFADDLRHEPPCHKARHDVDPHLLGVFLPRCDLEGFYKPEQCHDGNCWCVDRYGREFDKSRVQNTLPDCGQYASDLTEEDVAYLKARI
;
A
#
# COMPACT_ATOMS: atom_id res chain seq x y z
N MET A 1 14.61 -19.99 -16.89
CA MET A 1 13.16 -20.16 -17.06
C MET A 1 12.68 -21.25 -16.10
N TYR A 2 12.51 -20.93 -14.81
CA TYR A 2 12.10 -21.89 -13.76
C TYR A 2 11.49 -21.16 -12.55
N PHE A 3 10.42 -20.40 -12.73
CA PHE A 3 9.73 -19.77 -11.59
C PHE A 3 8.20 -19.78 -11.69
N GLN A 4 7.64 -20.04 -12.87
CA GLN A 4 6.19 -20.07 -13.11
C GLN A 4 5.54 -21.45 -12.97
N SER A 5 6.29 -22.51 -12.63
CA SER A 5 5.75 -23.88 -12.49
C SER A 5 5.36 -24.25 -11.07
N GLU A 6 5.91 -23.58 -10.06
CA GLU A 6 5.70 -23.91 -8.64
C GLU A 6 4.41 -23.28 -8.06
N LEU A 7 3.88 -22.21 -8.67
CA LEU A 7 2.74 -21.44 -8.13
C LEU A 7 1.36 -21.84 -8.69
N ARG A 8 1.30 -22.66 -9.76
CA ARG A 8 0.03 -23.07 -10.37
C ARG A 8 -0.88 -23.99 -9.52
N PRO A 9 -0.40 -24.72 -8.49
CA PRO A 9 -1.31 -25.56 -7.69
C PRO A 9 -2.23 -24.80 -6.72
N LEU A 10 -1.93 -23.54 -6.37
CA LEU A 10 -2.70 -22.79 -5.37
C LEU A 10 -3.92 -22.05 -5.94
N GLU A 11 -3.98 -21.82 -7.26
CA GLU A 11 -5.02 -20.97 -7.85
C GLU A 11 -6.28 -21.72 -8.30
N ARG A 12 -6.34 -23.06 -8.22
CA ARG A 12 -7.51 -23.78 -8.74
C ARG A 12 -7.69 -25.19 -8.19
N GLY A 13 -8.20 -25.26 -6.97
CA GLY A 13 -8.85 -26.46 -6.47
C GLY A 13 -9.60 -26.09 -5.21
N GLY A 14 -10.92 -25.95 -5.29
CA GLY A 14 -11.80 -25.57 -4.17
C GLY A 14 -11.81 -26.60 -3.02
N ASN A 15 -10.66 -26.80 -2.39
CA ASN A 15 -10.39 -27.75 -1.33
C ASN A 15 -9.48 -27.17 -0.22
N GLU A 16 -9.15 -25.88 -0.25
CA GLU A 16 -8.41 -25.23 0.84
C GLU A 16 -9.08 -23.92 1.26
N PRO A 17 -10.19 -24.00 2.03
CA PRO A 17 -10.90 -22.82 2.55
C PRO A 17 -9.97 -21.85 3.31
N CYS A 18 -8.93 -22.39 3.94
CA CYS A 18 -7.94 -21.60 4.66
C CYS A 18 -7.02 -20.78 3.75
N VAL A 19 -6.80 -21.24 2.51
CA VAL A 19 -5.93 -20.54 1.55
C VAL A 19 -6.68 -19.39 0.89
N GLU A 20 -7.98 -19.56 0.65
CA GLU A 20 -8.84 -18.48 0.15
C GLU A 20 -8.97 -17.35 1.16
N GLU A 21 -9.19 -17.66 2.44
CA GLU A 21 -9.21 -16.67 3.53
C GLU A 21 -7.85 -15.97 3.73
N PHE A 22 -6.75 -16.70 3.56
CA PHE A 22 -5.40 -16.11 3.61
C PHE A 22 -5.12 -15.19 2.41
N ILE A 23 -5.58 -15.59 1.21
CA ILE A 23 -5.46 -14.76 0.01
C ILE A 23 -6.30 -13.49 0.17
N ASP A 24 -7.52 -13.59 0.67
CA ASP A 24 -8.40 -12.45 0.93
C ASP A 24 -7.79 -11.47 1.95
N MET A 25 -7.10 -11.99 2.97
CA MET A 25 -6.34 -11.16 3.92
C MET A 25 -5.15 -10.44 3.30
N CYS A 26 -4.59 -10.95 2.21
CA CYS A 26 -3.39 -10.40 1.57
C CYS A 26 -3.68 -9.64 0.26
N ASP A 27 -4.91 -9.68 -0.25
CA ASP A 27 -5.40 -8.99 -1.45
C ASP A 27 -5.94 -7.59 -1.11
N ASP A 28 -5.21 -6.84 -0.28
CA ASP A 28 -5.71 -5.62 0.36
C ASP A 28 -5.57 -4.37 -0.53
N MET A 29 -4.62 -4.37 -1.48
CA MET A 29 -4.25 -3.22 -2.31
C MET A 29 -5.17 -3.05 -3.50
N VAL A 30 -5.46 -4.14 -4.20
CA VAL A 30 -6.39 -4.18 -5.32
C VAL A 30 -7.18 -5.46 -5.18
N VAL A 31 -8.36 -5.39 -4.57
CA VAL A 31 -9.26 -6.54 -4.38
C VAL A 31 -9.68 -7.10 -5.74
N ASP A 32 -8.87 -8.00 -6.29
CA ASP A 32 -9.03 -8.62 -7.60
C ASP A 32 -8.97 -10.16 -7.55
N GLY A 33 -8.76 -10.71 -6.36
CA GLY A 33 -8.66 -12.13 -6.07
C GLY A 33 -7.31 -12.72 -6.46
N SER A 34 -6.31 -11.90 -6.77
CA SER A 34 -4.97 -12.34 -7.15
C SER A 34 -3.88 -11.48 -6.52
N ILE A 35 -3.18 -12.08 -5.54
CA ILE A 35 -2.07 -11.44 -4.85
C ILE A 35 -0.96 -11.02 -5.86
N SER A 36 -0.81 -9.71 -6.05
CA SER A 36 0.26 -9.05 -6.80
C SER A 36 1.61 -9.11 -6.08
N VAL A 37 2.70 -8.73 -6.74
CA VAL A 37 4.04 -8.74 -6.11
C VAL A 37 4.10 -7.83 -4.89
N ASP A 38 3.39 -6.71 -4.92
CA ASP A 38 3.38 -5.76 -3.81
C ASP A 38 2.56 -6.35 -2.63
N GLU A 39 1.39 -6.93 -2.90
CA GLU A 39 0.57 -7.65 -1.90
C GLU A 39 1.29 -8.86 -1.30
N TRP A 40 2.05 -9.60 -2.11
CA TRP A 40 2.87 -10.72 -1.63
C TRP A 40 3.98 -10.23 -0.68
N CYS A 41 4.65 -9.13 -1.01
CA CYS A 41 5.70 -8.55 -0.16
C CYS A 41 5.13 -8.11 1.19
N ASP A 42 3.96 -7.46 1.17
CA ASP A 42 3.26 -7.01 2.36
C ASP A 42 2.91 -8.24 3.22
N CYS A 43 2.20 -9.22 2.67
CA CYS A 43 1.79 -10.47 3.32
C CYS A 43 2.94 -11.20 4.07
N PHE A 44 4.14 -11.28 3.48
CA PHE A 44 5.31 -11.91 4.12
C PHE A 44 5.98 -11.05 5.21
N THR A 45 5.86 -9.73 5.15
CA THR A 45 6.40 -8.85 6.22
C THR A 45 5.62 -8.93 7.52
N PHE A 46 4.32 -9.27 7.49
CA PHE A 46 3.49 -9.45 8.70
C PHE A 46 3.65 -10.82 9.37
N ALA A 47 4.03 -11.86 8.62
CA ALA A 47 4.21 -13.21 9.15
C ALA A 47 5.46 -13.38 10.05
N ASP A 48 6.37 -12.41 10.02
CA ASP A 48 7.57 -12.38 10.87
C ASP A 48 7.25 -11.59 12.15
N ASP A 49 6.87 -12.33 13.20
CA ASP A 49 6.38 -11.91 14.55
C ASP A 49 7.37 -11.01 15.38
N LEU A 50 8.34 -10.34 14.73
CA LEU A 50 9.38 -9.52 15.34
C LEU A 50 9.31 -8.02 14.98
N ARG A 51 8.35 -7.58 14.17
CA ARG A 51 8.25 -6.16 13.76
C ARG A 51 6.92 -5.55 14.17
N HIS A 52 7.01 -4.38 14.81
CA HIS A 52 5.88 -3.49 14.93
C HIS A 52 5.39 -3.17 13.52
N GLU A 53 4.12 -3.41 13.27
CA GLU A 53 3.48 -3.10 11.99
C GLU A 53 3.75 -1.64 11.59
N PRO A 54 4.30 -1.40 10.39
CA PRO A 54 4.49 -0.05 9.88
C PRO A 54 3.16 0.74 9.83
N PRO A 55 3.19 2.06 10.07
CA PRO A 55 1.97 2.83 10.35
C PRO A 55 1.02 2.94 9.16
N CYS A 56 1.49 2.82 7.91
CA CYS A 56 0.62 2.86 6.74
C CYS A 56 -0.07 1.51 6.52
N HIS A 57 0.69 0.41 6.61
CA HIS A 57 0.14 -0.94 6.54
C HIS A 57 -0.92 -1.19 7.62
N LYS A 58 -0.62 -0.81 8.86
CA LYS A 58 -1.60 -0.87 9.95
C LYS A 58 -2.90 -0.14 9.61
N ALA A 59 -2.78 1.09 9.07
CA ALA A 59 -3.95 1.87 8.71
C ALA A 59 -4.75 1.27 7.54
N ARG A 60 -4.11 0.48 6.66
CA ARG A 60 -4.82 -0.28 5.61
C ARG A 60 -5.56 -1.46 6.22
N HIS A 61 -4.92 -2.23 7.08
CA HIS A 61 -5.51 -3.41 7.73
C HIS A 61 -6.64 -3.08 8.71
N ASP A 62 -6.61 -1.90 9.34
CA ASP A 62 -7.67 -1.42 10.23
C ASP A 62 -8.98 -1.09 9.48
N VAL A 63 -9.00 -1.22 8.15
CA VAL A 63 -10.08 -0.78 7.27
C VAL A 63 -10.52 -1.93 6.35
N ASP A 64 -11.83 -2.15 6.22
CA ASP A 64 -12.37 -3.11 5.25
C ASP A 64 -12.34 -2.50 3.84
N PRO A 65 -11.50 -3.02 2.91
CA PRO A 65 -11.37 -2.47 1.56
C PRO A 65 -12.63 -2.64 0.71
N HIS A 66 -13.57 -3.50 1.09
CA HIS A 66 -14.83 -3.74 0.37
C HIS A 66 -15.88 -2.64 0.62
N LEU A 67 -15.65 -1.75 1.59
CA LEU A 67 -16.57 -0.66 1.89
C LEU A 67 -16.41 0.48 0.88
N LEU A 68 -17.52 0.82 0.21
CA LEU A 68 -17.55 1.93 -0.75
C LEU A 68 -17.23 3.26 -0.08
N GLY A 69 -16.34 4.03 -0.71
CA GLY A 69 -15.95 5.36 -0.24
C GLY A 69 -14.95 5.34 0.92
N VAL A 70 -14.36 4.18 1.23
CA VAL A 70 -13.35 4.07 2.27
C VAL A 70 -11.99 4.59 1.79
N PHE A 71 -11.21 5.16 2.71
CA PHE A 71 -9.86 5.63 2.41
C PHE A 71 -8.86 4.52 2.65
N LEU A 72 -8.23 4.05 1.56
CA LEU A 72 -7.06 3.17 1.62
C LEU A 72 -5.81 4.01 1.37
N PRO A 73 -4.93 4.17 2.38
CA PRO A 73 -3.70 4.94 2.20
C PRO A 73 -2.73 4.21 1.25
N ARG A 74 -1.91 5.02 0.57
CA ARG A 74 -0.85 4.54 -0.33
C ARG A 74 0.44 4.36 0.47
N CYS A 75 0.91 3.13 0.52
CA CYS A 75 2.13 2.77 1.23
C CYS A 75 3.30 2.55 0.27
N ASP A 76 4.52 2.72 0.77
CA ASP A 76 5.74 2.22 0.15
C ASP A 76 5.97 0.75 0.52
N LEU A 77 7.03 0.15 -0.04
CA LEU A 77 7.37 -1.27 0.18
C LEU A 77 7.84 -1.58 1.61
N GLU A 78 8.13 -0.55 2.41
CA GLU A 78 8.51 -0.69 3.81
C GLU A 78 7.32 -0.49 4.76
N GLY A 79 6.13 -0.21 4.21
CA GLY A 79 4.89 0.04 4.93
C GLY A 79 4.75 1.41 5.55
N PHE A 80 5.53 2.38 5.08
CA PHE A 80 5.35 3.79 5.40
C PHE A 80 4.51 4.50 4.35
N TYR A 81 4.04 5.71 4.68
CA TYR A 81 3.19 6.48 3.79
C TYR A 81 4.01 7.03 2.62
N LYS A 82 3.53 6.79 1.39
CA LYS A 82 4.01 7.55 0.23
C LYS A 82 3.71 9.04 0.43
N PRO A 83 4.59 9.95 -0.04
CA PRO A 83 4.41 11.39 0.17
C PRO A 83 3.09 11.95 -0.35
N GLU A 84 2.45 11.28 -1.32
CA GLU A 84 1.20 11.70 -1.92
C GLU A 84 0.08 10.72 -1.61
N GLN A 85 -0.95 11.25 -0.98
CA GLN A 85 -2.18 10.52 -0.68
C GLN A 85 -3.33 11.11 -1.50
N CYS A 86 -4.22 10.25 -1.98
CA CYS A 86 -5.37 10.66 -2.77
C CYS A 86 -6.60 9.87 -2.34
N HIS A 87 -7.70 10.57 -2.11
CA HIS A 87 -8.99 10.00 -1.77
C HIS A 87 -10.13 10.89 -2.26
N ASP A 88 -11.12 10.27 -2.91
CA ASP A 88 -12.35 10.93 -3.38
C ASP A 88 -12.11 12.29 -4.07
N GLY A 89 -11.23 12.29 -5.09
CA GLY A 89 -10.88 13.48 -5.86
C GLY A 89 -10.04 14.54 -5.13
N ASN A 90 -9.66 14.31 -3.87
CA ASN A 90 -8.75 15.17 -3.12
C ASN A 90 -7.41 14.47 -2.95
N CYS A 91 -6.31 15.20 -3.19
CA CYS A 91 -4.97 14.70 -2.95
C CYS A 91 -4.21 15.66 -2.03
N TRP A 92 -3.34 15.14 -1.18
CA TRP A 92 -2.55 15.92 -0.22
C TRP A 92 -1.17 15.31 -0.01
N CYS A 93 -0.27 16.09 0.58
CA CYS A 93 1.06 15.63 0.92
C CYS A 93 1.12 15.17 2.37
N VAL A 94 1.82 14.06 2.63
CA VAL A 94 2.05 13.55 3.98
C VAL A 94 3.54 13.28 4.21
N ASP A 95 3.94 13.29 5.47
CA ASP A 95 5.22 12.70 5.85
C ASP A 95 5.15 11.17 5.90
N ARG A 96 6.30 10.54 6.17
CA ARG A 96 6.46 9.08 6.22
C ARG A 96 5.55 8.38 7.25
N TYR A 97 5.00 9.12 8.22
CA TYR A 97 4.11 8.63 9.27
C TYR A 97 2.63 8.98 9.02
N GLY A 98 2.32 9.59 7.88
CA GLY A 98 0.95 9.91 7.47
C GLY A 98 0.44 11.27 7.95
N ARG A 99 1.31 12.13 8.50
CA ARG A 99 0.90 13.48 8.92
C ARG A 99 0.78 14.39 7.70
N GLU A 100 -0.40 14.94 7.47
CA GLU A 100 -0.66 15.89 6.37
C GLU A 100 0.14 17.18 6.55
N PHE A 101 0.79 17.64 5.49
CA PHE A 101 1.43 18.93 5.44
C PHE A 101 0.41 20.05 5.25
N ASP A 102 0.61 21.16 5.98
CA ASP A 102 -0.27 22.31 5.90
C ASP A 102 -0.38 22.84 4.46
N LYS A 103 -1.63 23.12 4.05
CA LYS A 103 -1.98 23.69 2.73
C LYS A 103 -1.53 22.83 1.53
N SER A 104 -1.33 21.54 1.73
CA SER A 104 -0.94 20.61 0.66
C SER A 104 -2.13 20.07 -0.16
N ARG A 105 -3.35 20.19 0.36
CA ARG A 105 -4.55 19.60 -0.24
C ARG A 105 -4.97 20.31 -1.54
N VAL A 106 -5.15 19.51 -2.60
CA VAL A 106 -5.59 19.93 -3.94
C VAL A 106 -6.72 19.03 -4.45
N GLN A 107 -7.50 19.51 -5.41
CA GLN A 107 -8.63 18.77 -6.00
C GLN A 107 -8.33 18.37 -7.44
N ASN A 108 -8.64 17.12 -7.78
CA ASN A 108 -8.56 16.52 -9.12
C ASN A 108 -7.16 16.57 -9.78
N THR A 109 -6.12 16.88 -9.02
CA THR A 109 -4.72 16.94 -9.47
C THR A 109 -3.81 16.33 -8.41
N LEU A 110 -2.63 15.87 -8.80
CA LEU A 110 -1.60 15.49 -7.84
C LEU A 110 -0.93 16.74 -7.24
N PRO A 111 -0.72 16.81 -5.92
CA PRO A 111 -0.01 17.91 -5.30
C PRO A 111 1.49 17.83 -5.60
N ASP A 112 2.15 18.98 -5.68
CA ASP A 112 3.62 19.02 -5.69
C ASP A 112 4.14 18.80 -4.27
N CYS A 113 4.46 17.56 -3.92
CA CYS A 113 5.06 17.24 -2.61
C CYS A 113 6.57 17.48 -2.58
N GLY A 114 7.20 17.77 -3.73
CA GLY A 114 8.62 18.11 -3.78
C GLY A 114 8.93 19.42 -3.05
N GLN A 115 7.94 20.31 -2.88
CA GLN A 115 8.08 21.54 -2.10
C GLN A 115 8.35 21.29 -0.60
N TYR A 116 8.04 20.09 -0.09
CA TYR A 116 8.28 19.68 1.31
C TYR A 116 9.56 18.85 1.48
N ALA A 117 10.49 18.89 0.52
CA ALA A 117 11.72 18.10 0.53
C ALA A 117 12.58 18.26 1.80
N SER A 118 12.43 19.35 2.57
CA SER A 118 13.10 19.54 3.86
C SER A 118 12.63 18.58 4.95
N ASP A 119 11.40 18.10 4.85
CA ASP A 119 10.71 17.29 5.85
C ASP A 119 10.48 15.85 5.36
N LEU A 120 10.88 15.57 4.12
CA LEU A 120 10.83 14.25 3.49
C LEU A 120 12.18 13.53 3.60
N THR A 121 12.15 12.21 3.49
CA THR A 121 13.38 11.42 3.44
C THR A 121 14.02 11.45 2.05
N GLU A 122 15.30 11.07 1.96
CA GLU A 122 16.01 11.03 0.67
C GLU A 122 15.33 10.07 -0.33
N GLU A 123 14.77 8.97 0.18
CA GLU A 123 14.02 7.97 -0.60
C GLU A 123 12.70 8.55 -1.11
N ASP A 124 11.97 9.28 -0.28
CA ASP A 124 10.74 9.98 -0.68
C ASP A 124 11.01 10.99 -1.80
N VAL A 125 12.10 11.75 -1.66
CA VAL A 125 12.52 12.72 -2.69
C VAL A 125 12.94 12.02 -3.97
N ALA A 126 13.61 10.86 -3.89
CA ALA A 126 13.95 10.06 -5.05
C ALA A 126 12.71 9.50 -5.75
N TYR A 127 11.74 9.00 -4.98
CA TYR A 127 10.44 8.53 -5.47
C TYR A 127 9.71 9.64 -6.25
N LEU A 128 9.62 10.85 -5.69
CA LEU A 128 8.97 11.98 -6.34
C LEU A 128 9.66 12.39 -7.64
N LYS A 129 11.00 12.36 -7.68
CA LYS A 129 11.81 12.69 -8.87
C LYS A 129 11.70 11.65 -9.98
N ALA A 130 11.59 10.37 -9.63
CA ALA A 130 11.51 9.27 -10.60
C ALA A 130 10.22 9.26 -11.43
N ARG A 131 9.28 10.15 -11.10
CA ARG A 131 7.96 10.25 -11.72
C ARG A 131 7.83 11.40 -12.72
N ILE A 132 8.88 12.19 -12.91
CA ILE A 132 9.04 13.25 -13.92
C ILE A 132 9.80 12.68 -15.12
#